data_AF-A0A395VW15-F1
#
_entry.id   AF-A0A395VW15-F1
#
_cell.length_a   1.000
_cell.length_b   1.000
_cell.length_c   1.000
_cell.angle_alpha   90.00
_cell.angle_beta   90.00
_cell.angle_gamma   90.00
#
_symmetry.space_group_name_H-M   'P 1'
#
loop_
_entity.id
_entity.type
_entity.pdbx_description
1 polymer ?
#
loop_
_entity_poly.entity_id
_entity_poly.type
_entity_poly.pdbx_seq_one_letter_code
_entity_poly.pdbx_strand_id
1 'polypeptide(L)'
;MSQGNSARHMRGSLQFLCDYFGITRQGYYKHVNRKKEIDILTSSIVLYCNELRKLMPKAGMRELYACCLRKFGVRMVIGRDQCYNIFRANGLCQRVRHVRPKTTNSNHNYYIYPDLLNVT
;
A
#
# COMPACT_ATOMS: atom_id res chain seq x y z
N MET A 1 9.70 24.49 51.97
CA MET A 1 9.26 25.05 50.67
C MET A 1 9.85 24.20 49.56
N SER A 2 8.99 23.79 48.62
CA SER A 2 9.30 23.22 47.30
C SER A 2 10.15 21.93 47.25
N GLN A 3 9.47 20.80 47.43
CA GLN A 3 9.83 19.53 46.79
C GLN A 3 10.00 19.77 45.28
N GLY A 4 11.23 19.67 44.78
CA GLY A 4 11.51 19.70 43.35
C GLY A 4 11.02 18.39 42.73
N ASN A 5 9.77 18.38 42.30
CA ASN A 5 9.16 17.29 41.56
C ASN A 5 9.79 17.22 40.16
N SER A 6 10.97 16.59 40.09
CA SER A 6 11.64 16.33 38.82
C SER A 6 10.83 15.27 38.09
N ALA A 7 9.99 15.72 37.16
CA ALA A 7 9.23 14.89 36.24
C ALA A 7 10.19 14.04 35.42
N ARG A 8 10.57 12.89 35.98
CA ARG A 8 11.32 11.85 35.29
C ARG A 8 10.39 11.29 34.24
N HIS A 9 10.59 11.70 32.99
CA HIS A 9 10.05 11.01 31.82
C HIS A 9 10.32 9.51 32.00
N MET A 10 9.29 8.76 32.37
CA MET A 10 9.34 7.32 32.52
C MET A 10 9.41 6.73 31.12
N ARG A 11 10.60 6.73 30.51
CA ARG A 11 10.90 5.82 29.40
C ARG A 11 10.90 4.43 30.02
N GLY A 12 9.72 3.81 30.09
CA GLY A 12 9.58 2.44 30.55
C GLY A 12 10.60 1.57 29.80
N SER A 13 11.40 0.82 30.55
CA SER A 13 12.36 -0.10 29.94
C SER A 13 11.61 -1.09 29.05
N LEU A 14 12.24 -1.57 27.96
CA LEU A 14 11.60 -2.57 27.09
C LEU A 14 11.11 -3.79 27.88
N GLN A 15 11.82 -4.12 28.97
CA GLN A 15 11.42 -5.16 29.92
C GLN A 15 10.04 -4.88 30.53
N PHE A 16 9.85 -3.69 31.10
CA PHE A 16 8.58 -3.29 31.71
C PHE A 16 7.41 -3.39 30.72
N LEU A 17 7.61 -2.94 29.47
CA LEU A 17 6.58 -3.03 28.44
C LEU A 17 6.31 -4.49 28.04
N CYS A 18 7.34 -5.30 27.87
CA CYS A 18 7.20 -6.72 27.56
C CYS A 18 6.42 -7.45 28.66
N ASP A 19 6.74 -7.19 29.93
CA ASP A 19 6.04 -7.78 31.08
C ASP A 19 4.59 -7.32 31.15
N TYR A 20 4.33 -6.02 30.92
CA TYR A 20 2.97 -5.46 30.90
C TYR A 20 2.09 -6.06 29.79
N PHE A 21 2.63 -6.24 28.58
CA PHE A 21 1.91 -6.84 27.45
C PHE A 21 1.92 -8.38 27.47
N GLY A 22 2.58 -9.02 28.44
CA GLY A 22 2.65 -10.48 28.54
C GLY A 22 3.44 -11.13 27.39
N ILE A 23 4.41 -10.43 26.79
CA ILE A 23 5.24 -10.93 25.70
C ILE A 23 6.69 -11.07 26.14
N THR A 24 7.41 -12.05 25.61
CA THR A 24 8.84 -12.16 25.87
C THR A 24 9.62 -11.13 25.06
N ARG A 25 10.74 -10.62 25.60
CA ARG A 25 11.66 -9.73 24.86
C ARG A 25 12.15 -10.35 23.56
N GLN A 26 12.40 -11.66 23.55
CA GLN A 26 12.78 -12.40 22.35
C GLN A 26 11.65 -12.36 21.32
N GLY A 27 10.39 -12.54 21.74
CA GLY A 27 9.22 -12.41 20.88
C GLY A 27 9.10 -11.02 20.26
N TYR A 28 9.33 -9.97 21.05
CA TYR A 28 9.37 -8.59 20.56
C TYR A 28 10.41 -8.40 19.44
N TYR A 29 11.66 -8.76 19.69
CA TYR A 29 12.72 -8.58 18.68
C TYR A 29 12.52 -9.45 17.44
N LYS A 30 12.00 -10.68 17.60
CA LYS A 30 11.61 -11.54 16.48
C LYS A 30 10.55 -10.87 15.61
N HIS A 31 9.54 -10.25 16.22
CA HIS A 31 8.53 -9.50 15.48
C HIS A 31 9.12 -8.28 14.77
N VAL A 32 9.96 -7.49 15.45
CA VAL A 32 10.62 -6.31 14.87
C VAL A 32 11.48 -6.69 13.67
N ASN A 33 12.29 -7.74 13.78
CA ASN A 33 13.14 -8.20 12.68
C ASN A 33 12.30 -8.73 11.51
N ARG A 34 11.27 -9.52 11.80
CA ARG A 34 10.34 -10.01 10.78
C ARG A 34 9.65 -8.86 10.05
N LYS A 35 9.25 -7.80 10.75
CA LYS A 35 8.65 -6.61 10.14
C LYS A 35 9.62 -5.92 9.20
N LYS A 36 10.87 -5.71 9.63
CA LYS A 36 11.93 -5.14 8.78
C LYS A 36 12.16 -5.96 7.51
N GLU A 37 12.20 -7.28 7.62
CA GLU A 37 12.34 -8.17 6.45
C GLU A 37 11.18 -8.01 5.46
N ILE A 38 9.93 -7.92 5.97
CA ILE A 38 8.75 -7.67 5.14
C ILE A 38 8.83 -6.31 4.46
N ASP A 39 9.27 -5.27 5.17
CA ASP A 39 9.37 -3.91 4.63
C ASP A 39 10.43 -3.83 3.51
N ILE A 40 11.58 -4.50 3.71
CA ILE A 40 12.63 -4.64 2.70
C ILE A 40 12.12 -5.38 1.46
N LEU A 41 11.42 -6.50 1.67
CA LEU A 41 10.84 -7.28 0.58
C LEU A 41 9.78 -6.49 -0.18
N THR A 42 8.92 -5.77 0.54
CA THR A 42 7.88 -4.90 -0.03
C THR A 42 8.50 -3.83 -0.92
N SER A 43 9.54 -3.16 -0.44
CA SER A 43 10.29 -2.15 -1.21
C SER A 43 10.92 -2.76 -2.46
N SER A 44 11.51 -3.96 -2.33
CA SER A 44 12.13 -4.68 -3.44
C SER A 44 11.11 -5.08 -4.52
N ILE A 45 9.92 -5.54 -4.11
CA ILE A 45 8.81 -5.87 -5.01
C ILE A 45 8.36 -4.63 -5.79
N VAL A 46 8.16 -3.50 -5.11
CA VAL A 46 7.70 -2.26 -5.76
C VAL A 46 8.71 -1.77 -6.79
N LEU A 47 10.01 -1.75 -6.44
CA LEU A 47 11.07 -1.37 -7.38
C LEU A 47 11.10 -2.29 -8.60
N TYR A 48 11.04 -3.60 -8.38
CA TYR A 48 11.03 -4.58 -9.48
C TYR A 48 9.80 -4.43 -10.38
N CYS A 49 8.61 -4.24 -9.81
CA CYS A 49 7.38 -4.03 -10.58
C CYS A 49 7.41 -2.73 -11.38
N ASN A 50 8.03 -1.66 -10.88
CA ASN A 50 8.19 -0.42 -11.64
C ASN A 50 9.09 -0.63 -12.86
N GLU A 51 10.17 -1.39 -12.75
CA GLU A 51 10.99 -1.77 -13.91
C GLU A 51 10.21 -2.65 -14.88
N LEU A 52 9.45 -3.63 -14.38
CA LEU A 52 8.58 -4.46 -15.23
C LEU A 52 7.53 -3.64 -15.97
N ARG A 53 7.00 -2.56 -15.39
CA ARG A 53 6.03 -1.69 -16.05
C ARG A 53 6.61 -0.91 -17.23
N LYS A 54 7.93 -0.68 -17.28
CA LYS A 54 8.59 -0.11 -18.46
C LYS A 54 8.58 -1.10 -19.63
N LEU A 55 8.71 -2.39 -19.34
CA LEU A 55 8.75 -3.47 -20.34
C LEU A 55 7.33 -3.93 -20.74
N MET A 56 6.43 -4.04 -19.75
CA MET A 56 5.07 -4.55 -19.90
C MET A 56 4.08 -3.54 -19.31
N PRO A 57 3.78 -2.44 -20.02
CA PRO A 57 2.95 -1.37 -19.48
C PRO A 57 1.51 -1.82 -19.19
N LYS A 58 1.01 -2.80 -19.94
CA LYS A 58 -0.34 -3.39 -19.81
C LYS A 58 -0.45 -4.55 -18.82
N ALA A 59 0.64 -4.90 -18.13
CA ALA A 59 0.63 -6.05 -17.23
C ALA A 59 -0.33 -5.85 -16.05
N GLY A 60 -1.19 -6.86 -15.85
CA GLY A 60 -2.11 -6.93 -14.72
C GLY A 60 -1.42 -7.37 -13.43
N MET A 61 -2.13 -7.23 -12.29
CA MET A 61 -1.59 -7.64 -10.98
C MET A 61 -1.20 -9.13 -10.93
N ARG A 62 -1.96 -10.00 -11.60
CA ARG A 62 -1.68 -11.45 -11.66
C ARG A 62 -0.35 -11.74 -12.33
N GLU A 63 -0.07 -11.05 -13.43
CA GLU A 63 1.15 -11.20 -14.22
C GLU A 63 2.36 -10.64 -13.44
N LEU A 64 2.20 -9.45 -12.85
CA LEU A 64 3.23 -8.87 -11.98
C LEU A 64 3.57 -9.81 -10.81
N TYR A 65 2.56 -10.41 -10.17
CA TYR A 65 2.78 -11.37 -9.10
C TYR A 65 3.51 -12.63 -9.58
N ALA A 66 3.16 -13.18 -10.74
CA ALA A 66 3.86 -14.32 -11.32
C ALA A 66 5.34 -14.00 -11.62
N CYS A 67 5.63 -12.79 -12.12
CA CYS A 67 7.00 -12.33 -12.33
C CYS A 67 7.76 -12.19 -10.99
N CYS A 68 7.12 -11.63 -9.96
CA CYS A 68 7.71 -11.53 -8.62
C CYS A 68 8.02 -12.92 -8.04
N LEU A 69 7.10 -13.88 -8.16
CA LEU A 69 7.33 -15.26 -7.73
C LEU A 69 8.55 -15.87 -8.43
N ARG A 70 8.69 -15.67 -9.74
CA ARG A 70 9.85 -16.17 -10.50
C ARG A 70 11.14 -15.47 -10.09
N LYS A 71 11.11 -14.18 -9.76
CA LYS A 71 12.29 -13.38 -9.40
C LYS A 71 12.78 -13.65 -7.98
N PHE A 72 11.86 -13.71 -7.01
CA PHE A 72 12.19 -13.81 -5.59
C PHE A 72 12.16 -15.27 -5.09
N GLY A 73 11.44 -16.17 -5.75
CA GLY A 73 11.40 -17.60 -5.42
C GLY A 73 11.10 -17.85 -3.95
N VAL A 74 11.98 -18.60 -3.27
CA VAL A 74 11.86 -18.95 -1.85
C VAL A 74 11.83 -17.72 -0.92
N ARG A 75 12.36 -16.58 -1.36
CA ARG A 75 12.33 -15.33 -0.58
C ARG A 75 10.98 -14.62 -0.64
N MET A 76 10.06 -15.08 -1.49
CA MET A 76 8.70 -14.54 -1.59
C MET A 76 7.84 -15.06 -0.44
N VAL A 77 8.05 -14.52 0.76
CA VAL A 77 7.27 -14.88 1.96
C VAL A 77 5.87 -14.24 1.94
N ILE A 78 5.65 -13.25 1.07
CA ILE A 78 4.38 -12.53 0.94
C ILE A 78 3.45 -13.30 0.00
N GLY A 79 2.25 -13.61 0.48
CA GLY A 79 1.22 -14.26 -0.33
C GLY A 79 0.56 -13.32 -1.35
N ARG A 80 -0.21 -13.89 -2.27
CA ARG A 80 -0.89 -13.18 -3.37
C ARG A 80 -1.66 -11.94 -2.90
N ASP A 81 -2.52 -12.09 -1.90
CA ASP A 81 -3.45 -11.03 -1.51
C ASP A 81 -2.73 -9.87 -0.82
N GLN A 82 -1.73 -10.16 0.00
CA GLN A 82 -0.85 -9.15 0.58
C GLN A 82 -0.04 -8.45 -0.52
N CYS A 83 0.44 -9.19 -1.52
CA CYS A 83 1.13 -8.62 -2.66
C CYS A 83 0.23 -7.69 -3.48
N TYR A 84 -1.05 -8.04 -3.66
CA TYR A 84 -2.03 -7.17 -4.33
C TYR A 84 -2.31 -5.90 -3.53
N ASN A 85 -2.33 -5.98 -2.20
CA ASN A 85 -2.45 -4.80 -1.35
C ASN A 85 -1.24 -3.86 -1.51
N ILE A 86 -0.03 -4.42 -1.60
CA ILE A 86 1.18 -3.65 -1.93
C ILE A 86 1.03 -2.97 -3.29
N PHE A 87 0.55 -3.69 -4.31
CA PHE A 87 0.34 -3.09 -5.63
C PHE A 87 -0.67 -1.95 -5.63
N ARG A 88 -1.79 -2.11 -4.91
CA ARG A 88 -2.81 -1.07 -4.75
C ARG A 88 -2.26 0.17 -4.05
N ALA A 89 -1.53 -0.03 -2.95
CA ALA A 89 -0.95 1.06 -2.16
C ALA A 89 0.11 1.86 -2.95
N ASN A 90 0.79 1.23 -3.92
CA ASN A 90 1.88 1.84 -4.70
C ASN A 90 1.47 2.25 -6.12
N GLY A 91 0.17 2.30 -6.45
CA GLY A 91 -0.29 2.72 -7.78
C GLY A 91 0.08 1.76 -8.91
N LEU A 92 0.46 0.51 -8.59
CA LEU A 92 0.80 -0.55 -9.55
C LEU A 92 -0.44 -1.26 -10.11
N CYS A 93 -1.64 -0.82 -9.76
CA CYS A 93 -2.88 -1.31 -10.35
C CYS A 93 -3.24 -0.44 -11.56
N GLN A 94 -3.47 -1.06 -12.71
CA GLN A 94 -4.10 -0.34 -13.82
C GLN A 94 -5.54 -0.02 -13.43
N ARG A 95 -5.85 1.27 -13.24
CA ARG A 95 -7.22 1.70 -13.02
C ARG A 95 -7.86 1.92 -14.38
N VAL A 96 -8.75 1.03 -14.79
CA VAL A 96 -9.58 1.27 -15.97
C VAL A 96 -10.52 2.41 -15.63
N ARG A 97 -10.39 3.55 -16.34
CA ARG A 97 -11.33 4.66 -16.20
C ARG A 97 -12.66 4.22 -16.83
N HIS A 98 -13.67 4.01 -16.00
CA HIS A 98 -15.02 3.78 -16.50
C HIS A 98 -15.60 5.11 -16.99
N VAL A 99 -15.58 5.34 -18.31
CA VAL A 99 -16.22 6.50 -18.92
C VAL A 99 -17.66 6.12 -19.22
N ARG A 100 -18.62 6.94 -18.76
CA ARG A 100 -20.02 6.75 -19.13
C ARG A 100 -20.15 6.92 -20.65
N PRO A 101 -20.82 6.01 -21.38
CA PRO A 101 -21.11 6.21 -22.79
C PRO A 101 -21.81 7.55 -22.97
N LYS A 102 -21.22 8.45 -23.76
CA LYS A 102 -21.91 9.66 -24.20
C LYS A 102 -22.78 9.27 -25.38
N THR A 103 -24.08 9.20 -25.17
CA THR A 103 -25.06 8.89 -26.24
C THR A 103 -25.33 10.08 -27.15
N THR A 104 -24.91 11.28 -26.74
CA THR A 104 -25.06 12.52 -27.50
C THR A 104 -23.71 13.02 -27.97
N ASN A 105 -23.53 13.18 -29.28
CA ASN A 105 -22.39 13.88 -29.86
C ASN A 105 -22.61 15.40 -29.76
N SER A 106 -22.41 15.94 -28.56
CA SER A 106 -22.54 17.38 -28.28
C SER A 106 -21.38 18.21 -28.80
N ASN A 107 -20.45 17.63 -29.56
CA ASN A 107 -19.34 18.34 -30.20
C ASN A 107 -19.77 18.86 -31.58
N HIS A 108 -20.89 19.59 -31.61
CA HIS A 108 -21.45 20.19 -32.82
C HIS A 108 -21.53 21.72 -32.66
N ASN A 109 -21.50 22.44 -33.77
CA ASN A 109 -21.54 23.91 -33.75
C ASN A 109 -22.96 24.51 -33.63
N TYR A 110 -24.00 23.68 -33.51
CA TYR A 110 -25.37 24.16 -33.35
C TYR A 110 -25.64 24.70 -31.94
N TYR A 111 -26.53 25.70 -31.87
CA TYR A 111 -27.00 26.28 -30.62
C TYR A 111 -27.74 25.24 -29.77
N ILE A 112 -27.29 25.05 -28.52
CA ILE A 112 -27.89 24.10 -27.58
C ILE A 112 -28.90 24.86 -26.72
N TYR A 113 -30.17 24.47 -26.80
CA TYR A 113 -31.21 25.04 -25.96
C TYR A 113 -31.06 24.56 -24.51
N PRO A 114 -31.27 25.45 -23.51
CA PRO A 114 -31.24 25.06 -22.11
C PRO A 114 -32.39 24.10 -21.80
N ASP A 115 -32.15 23.17 -20.86
CA ASP A 115 -33.19 22.27 -20.37
C ASP A 115 -34.25 23.08 -19.63
N LEU A 116 -35.47 23.13 -20.18
CA LEU A 116 -36.58 23.89 -19.64
C LEU A 116 -37.26 23.21 -18.44
N LEU A 117 -36.92 21.95 -18.16
CA LEU A 117 -37.54 21.15 -17.09
C LEU A 117 -36.67 21.06 -15.83
N ASN A 118 -35.36 21.28 -15.93
CA ASN A 118 -34.41 21.22 -14.81
C ASN A 118 -33.72 22.58 -14.58
N VAL A 119 -34.51 23.63 -14.39
CA VAL A 119 -34.03 24.93 -13.91
C VAL A 119 -33.96 24.93 -12.38
N THR A 120 -32.79 24.57 -11.84
CA THR A 120 -32.35 24.82 -10.46
C THR A 120 -30.88 25.16 -10.45
#